data_AF-A0A8T4SIU3-F1
#
_entry.id   AF-A0A8T4SIU3-F1
#
_cell.length_a   1.000
_cell.length_b   1.000
_cell.length_c   1.000
_cell.angle_alpha   90.00
_cell.angle_beta   90.00
_cell.angle_gamma   90.00
#
_symmetry.space_group_name_H-M   'P 1'
#
loop_
_entity.id
_entity.type
_entity.pdbx_description
1 polymer ?
#
loop_
_entity_poly.entity_id
_entity_poly.type
_entity_poly.pdbx_seq_one_letter_code
_entity_poly.pdbx_strand_id
1 'polypeptide(L)'
;MVSFSKLPDDEFSLLLNSILDQIIFVPDSLLLPYLEESKKLNLKDAPYLALAISLDCSVMSGDKELKTQSRVKVLSPSEVLALIYKLS
;
A
#
# COMPACT_ATOMS: atom_id res chain seq x y z
N MET A 1 -14.15 5.20 -13.94
CA MET A 1 -12.89 5.72 -13.40
C MET A 1 -12.50 7.04 -14.06
N VAL A 2 -12.48 7.12 -15.40
CA VAL A 2 -12.19 8.37 -16.13
C VAL A 2 -13.21 9.49 -15.82
N SER A 3 -14.51 9.16 -15.76
CA SER A 3 -15.59 10.15 -15.51
C SER A 3 -15.58 10.83 -14.14
N PHE A 4 -14.83 10.30 -13.16
CA PHE A 4 -14.77 10.87 -11.80
C PHE A 4 -13.56 11.79 -11.58
N SER A 5 -12.52 11.68 -12.42
CA SER A 5 -11.31 12.51 -12.30
C SER A 5 -11.49 13.91 -12.88
N LYS A 6 -12.50 14.11 -13.75
CA LYS A 6 -12.70 15.31 -14.58
C LYS A 6 -11.54 15.60 -15.53
N LEU A 7 -10.65 14.62 -15.74
CA LEU A 7 -9.56 14.72 -16.70
C LEU A 7 -10.02 14.24 -18.08
N PRO A 8 -9.49 14.83 -19.16
CA PRO A 8 -9.52 14.22 -20.48
C PRO A 8 -8.99 12.77 -20.45
N ASP A 9 -9.53 11.91 -21.31
CA ASP A 9 -9.21 10.48 -21.33
C ASP A 9 -7.71 10.20 -21.56
N ASP A 10 -7.07 11.00 -22.41
CA ASP A 10 -5.65 10.94 -22.73
C ASP A 10 -4.77 11.39 -21.55
N GLU A 11 -5.11 12.49 -20.90
CA GLU A 11 -4.43 12.95 -19.69
C GLU A 11 -4.55 11.94 -18.55
N PHE A 12 -5.75 11.39 -18.34
CA PHE A 12 -5.97 10.36 -17.34
C PHE A 12 -5.12 9.12 -17.60
N SER A 13 -5.09 8.66 -18.85
CA SER A 13 -4.34 7.46 -19.25
C SER A 13 -2.84 7.67 -19.05
N LEU A 14 -2.31 8.84 -19.44
CA LEU A 14 -0.91 9.18 -19.23
C LEU A 14 -0.53 9.17 -17.76
N LEU A 15 -1.34 9.80 -16.89
CA LEU A 15 -1.09 9.85 -15.45
C LEU A 15 -1.18 8.46 -14.82
N LEU A 16 -2.20 7.68 -15.17
CA LEU A 16 -2.38 6.34 -14.63
C LEU A 16 -1.21 5.43 -15.01
N ASN A 17 -0.79 5.43 -16.28
CA ASN A 17 0.34 4.64 -16.73
C ASN A 17 1.63 5.05 -16.01
N SER A 18 1.86 6.35 -15.81
CA SER A 18 3.01 6.85 -15.04
C SER A 18 3.04 6.33 -13.60
N ILE A 19 1.88 6.12 -12.98
CA ILE A 19 1.78 5.52 -11.63
C ILE A 19 2.02 4.02 -11.69
N LEU A 20 1.40 3.32 -12.64
CA LEU A 20 1.51 1.88 -12.80
C LEU A 20 2.94 1.43 -13.11
N ASP A 21 3.69 2.23 -13.86
CA ASP A 21 5.10 1.96 -14.21
C ASP A 21 6.03 1.96 -12.98
N GLN A 22 5.59 2.55 -11.86
CA GLN A 22 6.34 2.55 -10.60
C GLN A 22 5.99 1.35 -9.69
N ILE A 23 5.08 0.47 -10.12
CA ILE A 23 4.60 -0.67 -9.31
C ILE A 23 5.49 -1.88 -9.55
N ILE A 24 6.01 -2.44 -8.46
CA ILE A 24 6.75 -3.70 -8.47
C ILE A 24 5.79 -4.83 -8.13
N PHE A 25 5.69 -5.83 -9.01
CA PHE A 25 4.96 -7.07 -8.76
C PHE A 25 5.84 -8.02 -7.95
N VAL A 26 5.30 -8.51 -6.84
CA VAL A 26 5.96 -9.47 -5.95
C VAL A 26 5.31 -10.84 -6.08
N PRO A 27 6.08 -11.94 -5.95
CA PRO A 27 5.52 -13.29 -6.03
C PRO A 27 4.76 -13.68 -4.76
N ASP A 28 3.68 -14.45 -4.92
CA ASP A 28 2.83 -14.94 -3.82
C ASP A 28 3.60 -15.72 -2.75
N SER A 29 4.72 -16.36 -3.13
CA SER A 29 5.58 -17.11 -2.21
C SER A 29 6.12 -16.27 -1.04
N LEU A 30 6.21 -14.94 -1.18
CA LEU A 30 6.59 -14.04 -0.10
C LEU A 30 5.45 -13.82 0.91
N LEU A 31 4.20 -13.95 0.48
CA LEU A 31 3.02 -13.69 1.32
C LEU A 31 2.58 -14.94 2.09
N LEU A 32 2.62 -16.11 1.43
CA LEU A 32 2.08 -17.36 1.96
C LEU A 32 2.55 -17.71 3.39
N PRO A 33 3.83 -17.52 3.77
CA PRO A 33 4.30 -17.87 5.12
C PRO A 33 3.63 -17.05 6.24
N TYR A 34 3.19 -15.82 5.94
CA TYR A 34 2.69 -14.86 6.93
C TYR A 34 1.18 -14.60 6.82
N LEU A 35 0.50 -15.25 5.87
CA LEU A 35 -0.90 -14.95 5.56
C LEU A 35 -1.83 -15.30 6.72
N GLU A 36 -1.64 -16.45 7.37
CA GLU A 36 -2.49 -16.88 8.50
C GLU A 36 -2.28 -16.04 9.76
N GLU A 37 -1.05 -15.56 10.02
CA GLU A 37 -0.79 -14.57 11.07
C GLU A 37 -1.51 -13.26 10.76
N SER A 38 -1.40 -12.80 9.51
CA SER A 38 -1.94 -11.52 9.08
C SER A 38 -3.47 -11.48 9.10
N LYS A 39 -4.14 -12.58 8.75
CA LYS A 39 -5.60 -12.71 8.86
C LYS A 39 -6.14 -12.49 10.28
N LYS A 40 -5.34 -12.82 11.31
CA LYS A 40 -5.71 -12.59 12.71
C LYS A 40 -5.61 -11.12 13.11
N LEU A 41 -4.78 -10.35 12.40
CA LEU A 41 -4.62 -8.91 12.64
C LEU A 41 -5.69 -8.11 11.93
N ASN A 42 -5.91 -8.41 10.65
CA ASN A 42 -6.97 -7.83 9.85
C ASN A 42 -7.27 -8.76 8.67
N LEU A 43 -8.50 -9.30 8.61
CA LEU A 43 -8.87 -10.26 7.58
C LEU A 43 -8.87 -9.65 6.17
N LYS A 44 -9.31 -8.40 6.05
CA LYS A 44 -9.46 -7.69 4.78
C LYS A 44 -8.12 -7.31 4.17
N ASP A 45 -7.19 -6.85 5.00
CA ASP A 45 -5.89 -6.33 4.58
C ASP A 45 -4.75 -7.33 4.78
N ALA A 46 -5.07 -8.59 5.08
CA ALA A 46 -4.11 -9.65 5.37
C ALA A 46 -2.98 -9.80 4.34
N PRO A 47 -3.21 -9.72 3.01
CA PRO A 47 -2.13 -9.82 2.03
C PRO A 47 -1.08 -8.70 2.16
N TYR A 48 -1.53 -7.47 2.45
CA TYR A 48 -0.65 -6.32 2.59
C TYR A 48 0.19 -6.42 3.88
N LEU A 49 -0.43 -6.86 4.97
CA LEU A 49 0.27 -7.10 6.23
C LEU A 49 1.28 -8.25 6.09
N ALA A 50 0.91 -9.35 5.42
CA ALA A 50 1.78 -10.49 5.20
C ALA A 50 3.02 -10.12 4.40
N LEU A 51 2.84 -9.34 3.32
CA LEU A 51 3.95 -8.85 2.52
C LEU A 51 4.85 -7.91 3.32
N ALA A 52 4.26 -6.99 4.10
CA ALA A 52 5.03 -6.06 4.91
C ALA A 52 5.84 -6.76 6.01
N ILE A 53 5.31 -7.83 6.61
CA ILE A 53 6.07 -8.69 7.53
C ILE A 53 7.21 -9.38 6.79
N SER A 54 6.96 -9.95 5.61
CA SER A 54 7.98 -10.64 4.83
C SER A 54 9.12 -9.72 4.38
N LEU A 55 8.81 -8.45 4.09
CA LEU A 55 9.78 -7.46 3.59
C LEU A 55 10.35 -6.57 4.69
N ASP A 56 9.94 -6.77 5.95
CA ASP A 56 10.27 -5.92 7.10
C ASP A 56 10.06 -4.42 6.80
N CYS A 57 8.90 -4.09 6.23
CA CYS A 57 8.59 -2.74 5.80
C CYS A 57 7.30 -2.19 6.42
N SER A 58 7.13 -0.88 6.33
CA SER A 58 5.89 -0.22 6.78
C SER A 58 4.83 -0.26 5.67
N VAL A 59 3.55 -0.31 6.05
CA VAL A 59 2.43 -0.16 5.11
C VAL A 59 2.01 1.31 5.08
N MET A 60 1.82 1.87 3.88
CA MET A 60 1.14 3.14 3.71
C MET A 60 -0.37 2.90 3.54
N SER A 61 -1.20 3.41 4.44
CA SER A 61 -2.67 3.33 4.33
C SER A 61 -3.38 4.51 4.98
N GLY A 62 -4.48 4.95 4.36
CA GLY A 62 -5.42 5.91 4.93
C GLY A 62 -6.46 5.27 5.86
N ASP A 63 -6.50 3.93 5.95
CA ASP A 63 -7.44 3.20 6.79
C ASP A 63 -7.05 3.29 8.27
N LYS A 64 -7.95 3.83 9.09
CA LYS A 64 -7.73 4.00 10.53
C LYS A 64 -7.82 2.68 11.29
N GLU A 65 -8.62 1.73 10.81
CA GLU A 65 -8.75 0.42 11.44
C GLU A 65 -7.44 -0.36 11.31
N LEU A 66 -6.79 -0.28 10.14
CA LEU A 66 -5.52 -0.95 9.89
C LEU A 66 -4.38 -0.42 10.77
N LYS A 67 -4.46 0.85 11.23
CA LYS A 67 -3.50 1.42 12.18
C LYS A 67 -3.62 0.85 13.61
N THR A 68 -4.68 0.10 13.92
CA THR A 68 -4.90 -0.44 15.28
C THR A 68 -4.09 -1.70 15.58
N GLN A 69 -3.69 -2.46 14.56
CA GLN A 69 -2.76 -3.58 14.75
C GLN A 69 -1.33 -3.07 15.03
N SER A 70 -0.59 -3.81 15.85
CA SER A 70 0.74 -3.41 16.32
C SER A 70 1.91 -4.16 15.67
N ARG A 71 1.62 -5.14 14.81
CA ARG A 71 2.64 -6.02 14.22
C ARG A 71 3.46 -5.31 13.15
N VAL A 72 2.81 -4.47 12.35
CA VAL A 72 3.40 -3.74 11.23
C VAL A 72 3.13 -2.26 11.42
N LYS A 73 4.16 -1.43 11.21
CA LYS A 73 3.98 0.03 11.26
C LYS A 73 3.13 0.49 10.08
N VAL A 74 2.03 1.18 10.38
CA VAL A 74 1.14 1.73 9.35
C VAL A 74 1.25 3.26 9.35
N LEU A 75 1.67 3.81 8.21
CA LEU A 75 1.83 5.24 7.98
C LEU A 75 0.65 5.76 7.17
N SER A 76 0.15 6.95 7.49
CA SER A 76 -0.78 7.67 6.61
C SER A 76 -0.05 8.25 5.41
N PRO A 77 -0.76 8.56 4.31
CA PRO A 77 -0.15 9.25 3.17
C PRO A 77 0.57 10.54 3.56
N SER A 78 0.01 11.32 4.51
CA SER A 78 0.64 12.54 5.02
C SER A 78 1.94 12.28 5.79
N GLU A 79 2.03 11.18 6.54
CA GLU A 79 3.24 10.78 7.26
C GLU A 79 4.33 10.33 6.27
N VAL A 80 3.97 9.55 5.25
CA VAL A 80 4.91 9.15 4.18
C VAL A 80 5.42 10.36 3.43
N LEU A 81 4.54 11.30 3.07
CA LEU A 81 4.93 12.53 2.39
C LEU A 81 5.91 13.36 3.23
N ALA A 82 5.66 13.48 4.54
CA ALA A 82 6.56 14.15 5.46
C ALA A 82 7.92 13.45 5.58
N LEU A 83 7.97 12.12 5.49
CA LEU A 83 9.24 11.36 5.47
C LEU A 83 10.02 11.64 4.19
N ILE A 84 9.36 11.63 3.03
CA ILE A 84 10.00 11.89 1.74
C ILE A 84 10.61 13.30 1.71
N TYR A 85 9.85 14.32 2.11
CA TYR A 85 10.34 15.71 2.11
C TYR A 85 11.42 16.00 3.16
N LYS A 86 11.52 15.20 4.23
CA LYS A 86 12.64 15.30 5.19
C LYS A 86 13.94 14.70 4.67
N LEU A 87 13.85 13.81 3.68
CA LEU A 87 14.99 13.15 3.04
C LEU A 87 15.45 13.89 1.78
N SER A 88 14.68 14.89 1.34
CA SER A 88 14.94 15.82 0.25
C SER A 88 15.75 17.02 0.72
#